data_AF-A0A2T0TEH4-F1
#
_entry.id   AF-A0A2T0TEH4-F1
#
_cell.length_a   1.000
_cell.length_b   1.000
_cell.length_c   1.000
_cell.angle_alpha   90.00
_cell.angle_beta   90.00
_cell.angle_gamma   90.00
#
_symmetry.space_group_name_H-M   'P 1'
#
loop_
_entity.id
_entity.type
_entity.pdbx_description
1 polymer ?
#
loop_
_entity_poly.entity_id
_entity_poly.type
_entity_poly.pdbx_seq_one_letter_code
_entity_poly.pdbx_strand_id
1 'polypeptide(L)'
;MKRIFLAIGILVLLAGQGFGQSRVQDDVARLQALLVQASGKPTPVQVLEKEAAVQISEYVFPLAETTLVRYEKERGTYAVKFFLQNGTAITRVGDSSFRRAFWSIELPSKQACQEFVALFDQLRIDLRKS
;
A
#
# COMPACT_ATOMS: atom_id res chain seq x y z
N MET A 1 59.11 11.85 7.66
CA MET A 1 58.83 11.95 9.10
C MET A 1 57.33 11.84 9.32
N LYS A 2 56.92 10.87 10.15
CA LYS A 2 55.54 10.68 10.66
C LYS A 2 55.11 11.89 11.48
N ARG A 3 53.87 12.37 11.32
CA ARG A 3 52.93 12.64 12.44
C ARG A 3 51.49 12.48 11.94
N ILE A 4 50.82 11.51 12.55
CA ILE A 4 49.39 11.24 12.49
C ILE A 4 48.73 12.23 13.45
N PHE A 5 47.63 12.87 13.04
CA PHE A 5 46.59 13.30 13.97
C PHE A 5 45.22 12.95 13.39
N LEU A 6 44.60 12.01 14.10
CA LEU A 6 43.23 11.55 14.02
C LEU A 6 42.30 12.69 14.45
N ALA A 7 41.18 12.90 13.74
CA ALA A 7 39.97 13.46 14.33
C ALA A 7 38.76 12.88 13.59
N ILE A 8 38.33 11.72 14.08
CA ILE A 8 37.05 11.10 13.78
C ILE A 8 35.98 11.98 14.42
N GLY A 9 35.11 12.55 13.59
CA GLY A 9 34.00 13.39 14.03
C GLY A 9 32.77 13.14 13.17
N ILE A 10 32.40 11.88 12.93
CA ILE A 10 31.09 11.56 12.39
C ILE A 10 30.15 11.42 13.59
N LEU A 11 29.55 12.55 13.96
CA LEU A 11 28.41 12.58 14.86
C LEU A 11 27.23 11.96 14.10
N VAL A 12 27.07 10.63 14.21
CA VAL A 12 25.89 9.92 13.70
C VAL A 12 24.71 10.27 14.60
N LEU A 13 24.04 11.39 14.28
CA LEU A 13 22.71 11.74 14.77
C LEU A 13 21.66 11.02 13.92
N LEU A 14 21.55 9.69 14.05
CA LEU A 14 20.47 8.92 13.43
C LEU A 14 20.07 7.76 14.35
N ALA A 15 19.42 8.09 15.45
CA ALA A 15 18.68 7.12 16.25
C ALA A 15 17.29 7.67 16.57
N GLY A 16 16.53 7.88 15.49
CA GLY A 16 15.13 8.31 15.55
C GLY A 16 14.30 7.85 14.35
N GLN A 17 14.82 6.96 13.50
CA GLN A 17 14.07 6.46 12.35
C GLN A 17 13.24 5.24 12.74
N GLY A 18 12.00 5.53 13.16
CA GLY A 18 10.83 5.04 12.45
C GLY A 18 10.62 3.52 12.38
N PHE A 19 10.34 2.87 13.51
CA PHE A 19 9.74 1.52 13.51
C PHE A 19 8.46 1.44 12.65
N GLY A 20 7.71 2.54 12.52
CA GLY A 20 6.52 2.61 11.64
C GLY A 20 6.84 2.65 10.14
N GLN A 21 7.96 3.27 9.74
CA GLN A 21 8.31 3.43 8.33
C GLN A 21 8.82 2.12 7.72
N SER A 22 9.55 1.31 8.50
CA SER A 22 9.97 -0.04 8.08
C SER A 22 8.75 -0.93 7.82
N ARG A 23 7.76 -0.91 8.71
CA ARG A 23 6.57 -1.76 8.60
C ARG A 23 5.71 -1.42 7.38
N VAL A 24 5.46 -0.13 7.12
CA VAL A 24 4.69 0.32 5.96
C VAL A 24 5.38 -0.15 4.66
N GLN A 25 6.70 -0.08 4.58
CA GLN A 25 7.45 -0.57 3.42
C GLN A 25 7.33 -2.09 3.25
N ASP A 26 7.40 -2.86 4.35
CA ASP A 26 7.22 -4.31 4.31
C ASP A 26 5.82 -4.71 3.83
N ASP A 27 4.77 -4.04 4.34
CA ASP A 27 3.39 -4.31 3.95
C ASP A 27 3.13 -3.94 2.47
N VAL A 28 3.70 -2.83 1.99
CA VAL A 28 3.66 -2.45 0.57
C VAL A 28 4.36 -3.49 -0.31
N ALA A 29 5.56 -3.94 0.09
CA ALA A 29 6.31 -4.93 -0.66
C ALA A 29 5.55 -6.26 -0.78
N ARG A 30 4.88 -6.70 0.30
CA ARG A 30 4.02 -7.89 0.30
C ARG A 30 2.79 -7.72 -0.59
N LEU A 31 2.12 -6.56 -0.53
CA LEU A 31 0.98 -6.27 -1.39
C LEU A 31 1.38 -6.31 -2.87
N GLN A 32 2.52 -5.72 -3.20
CA GLN A 32 3.10 -5.76 -4.54
C GLN A 32 3.41 -7.20 -4.99
N ALA A 33 4.01 -8.03 -4.13
CA ALA A 33 4.30 -9.42 -4.45
C ALA A 33 3.03 -10.23 -4.77
N LEU A 34 1.96 -10.05 -3.99
CA LEU A 34 0.66 -10.69 -4.26
C LEU A 34 0.10 -10.30 -5.63
N LEU A 35 0.16 -9.01 -5.98
CA LEU A 35 -0.36 -8.50 -7.24
C LEU A 35 0.47 -8.94 -8.46
N VAL A 36 1.79 -9.01 -8.31
CA VAL A 36 2.69 -9.54 -9.35
C VAL A 36 2.44 -11.03 -9.57
N GLN A 37 2.27 -11.80 -8.49
CA GLN A 37 1.95 -13.23 -8.58
C GLN A 37 0.61 -13.46 -9.31
N ALA A 38 -0.39 -12.61 -9.05
CA ALA A 38 -1.71 -12.73 -9.66
C ALA A 38 -1.72 -12.32 -11.14
N SER A 39 -1.07 -11.22 -11.50
CA SER A 39 -1.13 -10.65 -12.85
C SER A 39 -0.04 -11.18 -13.80
N GLY A 40 1.02 -11.78 -13.25
CA GLY A 40 2.22 -12.15 -14.01
C GLY A 40 3.03 -10.95 -14.52
N LYS A 41 2.74 -9.74 -14.05
CA LYS A 41 3.38 -8.49 -14.51
C LYS A 41 3.81 -7.63 -13.33
N PRO A 42 4.88 -6.82 -13.47
CA PRO A 42 5.22 -5.80 -12.48
C PRO A 42 4.03 -4.89 -12.20
N THR A 43 3.57 -4.87 -10.95
CA THR A 43 2.45 -4.03 -10.49
C THR A 43 2.99 -3.09 -9.42
N PRO A 44 3.31 -1.82 -9.74
CA PRO A 44 3.89 -0.92 -8.77
C PRO A 44 2.85 -0.57 -7.70
N VAL A 45 3.29 -0.59 -6.44
CA VAL A 45 2.49 -0.20 -5.29
C VAL A 45 3.22 0.88 -4.52
N GLN A 46 2.51 1.94 -4.16
CA GLN A 46 3.07 3.04 -3.39
C GLN A 46 2.04 3.55 -2.39
N VAL A 47 2.48 3.83 -1.17
CA VAL A 47 1.66 4.58 -0.20
C VAL A 47 1.84 6.07 -0.45
N LEU A 48 0.71 6.75 -0.55
CA LEU A 48 0.60 8.20 -0.70
C LEU A 48 0.18 8.77 0.66
N GLU A 49 1.16 9.06 1.51
CA GLU A 49 0.94 9.43 2.93
C GLU A 49 0.07 10.68 3.07
N LYS A 50 0.31 11.71 2.23
CA LYS A 50 -0.43 12.98 2.28
C LYS A 50 -1.89 12.82 1.88
N GLU A 51 -2.16 11.92 0.94
CA GLU A 51 -3.48 11.62 0.42
C GLU A 51 -4.20 10.53 1.23
N ALA A 52 -3.54 9.94 2.23
CA ALA A 52 -3.99 8.76 2.97
C ALA A 52 -4.54 7.68 2.02
N ALA A 53 -3.73 7.30 1.03
CA ALA A 53 -4.13 6.38 -0.03
C ALA A 53 -3.01 5.40 -0.41
N VAL A 54 -3.38 4.31 -1.07
CA VAL A 54 -2.43 3.42 -1.75
C VAL A 54 -2.65 3.52 -3.26
N GLN A 55 -1.58 3.80 -3.98
CA GLN A 55 -1.56 3.70 -5.43
C GLN A 55 -1.20 2.27 -5.82
N ILE A 56 -2.00 1.68 -6.70
CA ILE A 56 -1.73 0.40 -7.35
C ILE A 56 -1.79 0.63 -8.86
N SER A 57 -0.66 0.46 -9.54
CA SER A 57 -0.50 0.87 -10.93
C SER A 57 -0.84 2.35 -11.12
N GLU A 58 -1.86 2.64 -11.93
CA GLU A 58 -2.32 4.00 -12.24
C GLU A 58 -3.53 4.44 -11.37
N TYR A 59 -4.02 3.57 -10.48
CA TYR A 59 -5.22 3.82 -9.68
C TYR A 59 -4.87 4.13 -8.24
N VAL A 60 -5.58 5.09 -7.65
CA VAL A 60 -5.40 5.52 -6.26
C VAL A 60 -6.60 5.06 -5.44
N PHE A 61 -6.34 4.22 -4.44
CA PHE A 61 -7.30 3.63 -3.54
C PHE A 61 -7.24 4.33 -2.17
N PRO A 62 -8.28 5.06 -1.76
CA PRO A 62 -8.29 5.74 -0.46
C PRO A 62 -8.21 4.75 0.70
N LEU A 63 -7.33 5.01 1.66
CA LEU A 63 -7.23 4.28 2.93
C LEU A 63 -8.15 4.93 3.98
N ALA A 64 -9.40 5.16 3.60
CA ALA A 64 -10.43 5.77 4.44
C ALA A 64 -11.29 4.72 5.15
N GLU A 65 -11.97 5.09 6.23
CA GLU A 65 -12.99 4.23 6.88
C GLU A 65 -14.17 3.96 5.95
N THR A 66 -14.45 4.86 5.01
CA THR A 66 -15.50 4.74 4.01
C THR A 66 -15.09 3.89 2.80
N THR A 67 -13.86 3.35 2.79
CA THR A 67 -13.41 2.34 1.83
C THR A 67 -13.55 0.96 2.48
N LEU A 68 -14.63 0.26 2.14
CA LEU A 68 -14.82 -1.13 2.55
C LEU A 68 -14.11 -2.06 1.56
N VAL A 69 -13.20 -2.88 2.07
CA VAL A 69 -12.49 -3.89 1.29
C VAL A 69 -12.87 -5.28 1.80
N ARG A 70 -13.33 -6.14 0.91
CA ARG A 70 -13.68 -7.53 1.26
C ARG A 70 -13.38 -8.45 0.09
N TYR A 71 -13.22 -9.74 0.36
CA TYR A 71 -13.06 -10.73 -0.69
C TYR A 71 -14.33 -11.54 -0.91
N GLU A 72 -14.59 -11.89 -2.15
CA GLU A 72 -15.72 -12.71 -2.57
C GLU A 72 -15.26 -13.75 -3.59
N LYS A 73 -16.00 -14.86 -3.70
CA LYS A 73 -15.82 -15.84 -4.77
C LYS A 73 -16.98 -15.72 -5.75
N GLU A 74 -16.68 -15.39 -7.00
CA GLU A 74 -17.67 -15.28 -8.07
C GLU A 74 -17.26 -16.15 -9.25
N ARG A 75 -18.17 -17.02 -9.69
CA ARG A 75 -17.98 -17.89 -10.87
C ARG A 75 -16.68 -18.72 -10.83
N GLY A 76 -16.22 -19.09 -9.64
CA GLY A 76 -15.01 -19.89 -9.46
C GLY A 76 -13.75 -19.07 -9.13
N THR A 77 -13.76 -17.76 -9.39
CA THR A 77 -12.62 -16.87 -9.18
C THR A 77 -12.76 -16.12 -7.85
N TYR A 78 -11.65 -15.97 -7.14
CA TYR A 78 -11.59 -15.12 -5.94
C TYR A 78 -11.16 -13.71 -6.34
N ALA A 79 -11.84 -12.72 -5.77
CA ALA A 79 -11.49 -11.32 -5.99
C ALA A 79 -11.61 -10.51 -4.70
N VAL A 80 -10.75 -9.51 -4.56
CA VAL A 80 -10.88 -8.43 -3.60
C VAL A 80 -11.71 -7.32 -4.23
N LYS A 81 -12.76 -6.90 -3.52
CA LYS A 81 -13.68 -5.86 -3.96
C LYS A 81 -13.60 -4.66 -3.03
N PHE A 82 -13.61 -3.48 -3.66
CA PHE A 82 -13.62 -2.19 -3.00
C PHE A 82 -15.00 -1.57 -3.16
N PHE A 83 -15.60 -1.18 -2.04
CA PHE A 83 -16.87 -0.47 -2.00
C PHE A 83 -16.64 0.87 -1.29
N LEU A 84 -16.82 1.96 -2.02
CA LEU A 84 -16.54 3.31 -1.52
C LEU A 84 -17.84 4.05 -1.22
N GLN A 85 -17.86 4.76 -0.08
CA GLN A 85 -19.03 5.45 0.45
C GLN A 85 -18.74 6.93 0.73
N ASN A 86 -19.80 7.72 0.93
CA ASN A 86 -19.69 9.13 1.35
C ASN A 86 -18.78 9.99 0.44
N GLY A 87 -18.86 9.79 -0.87
CA GLY A 87 -18.13 10.59 -1.85
C GLY A 87 -16.66 10.19 -2.06
N THR A 88 -16.15 9.17 -1.33
CA THR A 88 -14.85 8.59 -1.67
C THR A 88 -14.92 7.84 -3.00
N ALA A 89 -13.82 7.89 -3.74
CA ALA A 89 -13.72 7.28 -5.05
C ALA A 89 -12.29 6.81 -5.29
N ILE A 90 -12.17 5.72 -6.03
CA ILE A 90 -10.91 5.35 -6.67
C ILE A 90 -10.71 6.32 -7.84
N THR A 91 -9.55 6.95 -7.88
CA THR A 91 -9.17 7.91 -8.92
C THR A 91 -8.02 7.35 -9.75
N ARG A 92 -7.66 8.06 -10.81
CA ARG A 92 -6.50 7.74 -11.64
C ARG A 92 -5.45 8.83 -11.48
N VAL A 93 -4.18 8.43 -11.45
CA VAL A 93 -3.05 9.38 -11.38
C VAL A 93 -3.12 10.34 -12.57
N GLY A 94 -3.10 11.64 -12.28
CA GLY A 94 -3.15 12.70 -13.30
C GLY A 94 -4.53 12.95 -13.93
N ASP A 95 -5.57 12.22 -13.52
CA ASP A 95 -6.95 12.40 -14.03
C ASP A 95 -7.96 12.43 -12.88
N SER A 96 -8.29 13.64 -12.43
CA SER A 96 -9.26 13.89 -11.37
C SER A 96 -10.72 13.69 -11.81
N SER A 97 -10.98 13.60 -13.12
CA SER A 97 -12.31 13.36 -13.68
C SER A 97 -12.69 11.88 -13.59
N PHE A 98 -11.69 10.99 -13.62
CA PHE A 98 -11.89 9.57 -13.40
C PHE A 98 -12.25 9.29 -11.93
N ARG A 99 -13.46 8.79 -11.70
CA ARG A 99 -13.95 8.42 -10.36
C ARG A 99 -14.72 7.11 -10.43
N ARG A 100 -14.37 6.16 -9.57
CA ARG A 100 -15.09 4.88 -9.42
C ARG A 100 -15.42 4.63 -7.95
N ALA A 101 -16.69 4.33 -7.68
CA ALA A 101 -17.16 3.93 -6.35
C ALA A 101 -17.03 2.42 -6.09
N PHE A 102 -16.63 1.66 -7.12
CA PHE A 102 -16.46 0.22 -7.07
C PHE A 102 -15.23 -0.21 -7.88
N TRP A 103 -14.49 -1.19 -7.37
CA TRP A 103 -13.39 -1.83 -8.09
C TRP A 103 -13.21 -3.27 -7.62
N SER A 104 -12.62 -4.11 -8.47
CA SER A 104 -12.35 -5.51 -8.17
C SER A 104 -10.96 -5.88 -8.68
N ILE A 105 -10.22 -6.66 -7.88
CA ILE A 105 -8.91 -7.22 -8.23
C ILE A 105 -9.01 -8.72 -8.04
N GLU A 106 -8.84 -9.47 -9.12
CA GLU A 106 -8.79 -10.94 -9.07
C GLU A 106 -7.46 -11.41 -8.49
N LEU A 107 -7.50 -12.41 -7.61
CA LEU A 107 -6.32 -13.01 -6.99
C LEU A 107 -6.43 -14.54 -7.05
N PRO A 108 -5.29 -15.25 -7.08
CA PRO A 108 -5.25 -16.68 -7.41
C PRO A 108 -5.92 -17.59 -6.37
N SER A 109 -6.12 -17.10 -5.13
CA SER A 109 -6.67 -17.92 -4.06
C SER A 109 -7.39 -17.08 -3.00
N LYS A 110 -8.24 -17.74 -2.22
CA LYS A 110 -8.86 -17.16 -1.02
C LYS A 110 -7.82 -16.57 -0.07
N GLN A 111 -6.69 -17.27 0.10
CA GLN A 111 -5.65 -16.87 1.04
C GLN A 111 -4.92 -15.62 0.57
N ALA A 112 -4.64 -15.50 -0.74
CA ALA A 112 -4.10 -14.27 -1.32
C ALA A 112 -5.06 -13.10 -1.11
N CYS A 113 -6.38 -13.31 -1.28
CA CYS A 113 -7.35 -12.26 -0.97
C CYS A 113 -7.38 -11.88 0.51
N GLN A 114 -7.36 -12.84 1.42
CA GLN A 114 -7.33 -12.59 2.86
C GLN A 114 -6.09 -11.79 3.27
N GLU A 115 -4.93 -12.17 2.74
CA GLU A 115 -3.69 -11.47 2.97
C GLU A 115 -3.74 -10.04 2.42
N PHE A 116 -4.28 -9.85 1.20
CA PHE A 116 -4.47 -8.53 0.62
C PHE A 116 -5.34 -7.64 1.53
N VAL A 117 -6.50 -8.13 1.97
CA VAL A 117 -7.40 -7.34 2.85
C VAL A 117 -6.70 -6.99 4.16
N ALA A 118 -5.99 -7.94 4.77
CA ALA A 118 -5.26 -7.70 6.02
C ALA A 118 -4.15 -6.65 5.86
N LEU A 119 -3.37 -6.71 4.78
CA LEU A 119 -2.34 -5.72 4.48
C LEU A 119 -2.94 -4.33 4.23
N PHE A 120 -4.04 -4.25 3.48
CA PHE A 120 -4.73 -2.98 3.22
C PHE A 120 -5.26 -2.35 4.52
N ASP A 121 -5.89 -3.15 5.38
CA ASP A 121 -6.38 -2.70 6.68
C ASP A 121 -5.23 -2.27 7.61
N GLN A 122 -4.10 -2.97 7.56
CA GLN A 122 -2.92 -2.63 8.35
C GLN A 122 -2.30 -1.29 7.90
N LEU A 123 -2.14 -1.08 6.59
CA LEU A 123 -1.69 0.20 6.03
C LEU A 123 -2.59 1.36 6.45
N ARG A 124 -3.91 1.15 6.44
CA ARG A 124 -4.88 2.13 6.94
C ARG A 124 -4.67 2.44 8.43
N ILE A 125 -4.43 1.43 9.26
CA ILE A 125 -4.20 1.61 10.70
C ILE A 125 -2.90 2.38 10.96
N ASP A 126 -1.83 2.05 10.25
CA ASP A 126 -0.52 2.65 10.48
C ASP A 126 -0.49 4.13 10.06
N LEU A 127 -1.13 4.49 8.94
CA LEU A 127 -1.25 5.89 8.51
C LEU A 127 -2.13 6.77 9.40
N ARG A 128 -3.02 6.17 10.21
CA ARG A 128 -3.79 6.94 11.20
C ARG A 128 -2.99 7.25 12.46
N LYS A 129 -1.89 6.53 12.68
CA LYS A 129 -1.03 6.66 13.87
C LYS A 129 0.22 7.51 13.63
N SER A 130 0.58 7.75 12.36
CA SER A 130 1.63 8.66 11.93
C SER A 130 1.17 10.11 11.93
#